data_AF-A0A8R1HUI6-F1
#
_entry.id   AF-A0A8R1HUI6-F1
#
_cell.length_a   1.000
_cell.length_b   1.000
_cell.length_c   1.000
_cell.angle_alpha   90.00
_cell.angle_beta   90.00
_cell.angle_gamma   90.00
#
_symmetry.space_group_name_H-M   'P 1'
#
loop_
_entity.id
_entity.type
_entity.pdbx_description
1 polymer ?
#
loop_
_entity_poly.entity_id
_entity_poly.type
_entity_poly.pdbx_seq_one_letter_code
_entity_poly.pdbx_strand_id
1 'polypeptide(L)'
;MCSTNLCVAIALLVGVVAAQNPQLRACDATQLNTCQSQFNTKLAFDASLGVTNYQSLRIAIETKFANGATRGILDTCEAYKEYQQCYTEENFFSCAQNPFGLLTATNNGNTKFSRDQSNGYVKIWNQLDFVCGAGFSIFANAETCASNIFNNQTAAMRQIDSDFDTNAKLDPEQACAYVDIAANLYFQLFWTACRRPEVAYWGCNYERTGTNLLYPQCTQTMQGRCLPLLALFLGISGVQSAGLDCDSTTYFECQGELNKKLGIADPQPWFNPDVFRKEVEKFYQNQGPDGIRKVCKAFREFKICMGAQYASCMTPVHFASVSATPLNAYQFVGLFNQMHFVCGAGLQTYLSNEACMSTTWQGHSGEKMTQCRLDYEKTSDIYADQACTLANKYLICFETEFKNNCGDKSNDAQFWACEYSRVNIFTRFPQCAARCVLPYNGGIIG
;
A
#
# COMPACT_ATOMS: atom_id res chain seq x y z
N MET A 1 -0.99 -43.70 32.75
CA MET A 1 -0.38 -42.99 33.90
C MET A 1 0.77 -42.14 33.36
N CYS A 2 0.50 -40.91 32.93
CA CYS A 2 1.54 -39.95 32.58
C CYS A 2 1.98 -39.24 33.87
N SER A 3 3.28 -39.28 34.16
CA SER A 3 3.85 -38.75 35.38
C SER A 3 3.80 -37.22 35.41
N THR A 4 3.39 -36.71 36.57
CA THR A 4 3.10 -35.32 36.92
C THR A 4 4.28 -34.34 36.79
N ASN A 5 5.49 -34.83 36.49
CA ASN A 5 6.70 -34.02 36.38
C ASN A 5 7.01 -33.52 34.96
N LEU A 6 6.38 -34.10 33.91
CA LEU A 6 6.60 -33.63 32.54
C LEU A 6 5.69 -32.44 32.16
N CYS A 7 4.51 -32.32 32.79
CA CYS A 7 3.58 -31.21 32.52
C CYS A 7 4.04 -29.87 33.11
N VAL A 8 4.85 -29.89 34.18
CA VAL A 8 5.37 -28.66 34.80
C VAL A 8 6.55 -28.08 34.03
N ALA A 9 7.36 -28.93 33.37
CA ALA A 9 8.48 -28.47 32.55
C ALA A 9 8.02 -27.78 31.25
N ILE A 10 6.90 -28.22 30.65
CA ILE A 10 6.35 -27.61 29.44
C ILE A 10 5.70 -26.25 29.75
N ALA A 11 5.05 -26.09 30.92
CA ALA A 11 4.46 -24.81 31.32
C ALA A 11 5.52 -23.73 31.62
N LEU A 12 6.69 -24.11 32.16
CA LEU A 12 7.78 -23.17 32.42
C LEU A 12 8.58 -22.79 31.15
N LEU A 13 8.70 -23.69 30.18
CA LEU A 13 9.35 -23.38 28.90
C LEU A 13 8.49 -22.48 28.00
N VAL A 14 7.16 -22.59 28.04
CA VAL A 14 6.28 -21.66 27.31
C VAL A 14 6.28 -20.26 27.95
N GLY A 15 6.47 -20.17 29.28
CA GLY A 15 6.58 -18.88 29.99
C GLY A 15 7.86 -18.10 29.72
N VAL A 16 8.97 -18.77 29.35
CA VAL A 16 10.27 -18.10 29.13
C VAL A 16 10.53 -17.80 27.65
N VAL A 17 9.97 -18.57 26.71
CA VAL A 17 10.17 -18.32 25.28
C VAL A 17 9.30 -17.16 24.75
N ALA A 18 8.20 -16.81 25.45
CA ALA A 18 7.41 -15.60 25.14
C ALA A 18 8.10 -14.29 25.57
N ALA A 19 9.16 -14.34 26.39
CA ALA A 19 9.82 -13.16 26.94
C ALA A 19 10.98 -12.62 26.09
N GLN A 20 11.26 -13.20 24.90
CA GLN A 20 12.43 -12.84 24.09
C GLN A 20 12.13 -12.64 22.60
N ASN A 21 10.86 -12.42 22.22
CA ASN A 21 10.58 -11.85 20.90
C ASN A 21 10.39 -10.32 21.05
N PRO A 22 11.31 -9.48 20.53
CA PRO A 22 11.18 -8.01 20.61
C PRO A 22 9.89 -7.46 19.97
N GLN A 23 9.15 -8.27 19.21
CA GLN A 23 7.85 -7.91 18.63
C GLN A 23 6.63 -8.08 19.57
N LEU A 24 6.80 -8.59 20.79
CA LEU A 24 5.71 -8.85 21.75
C LEU A 24 5.77 -7.93 22.99
N ARG A 25 6.03 -6.64 22.78
CA ARG A 25 6.05 -5.64 23.84
C ARG A 25 4.67 -4.99 24.02
N ALA A 26 4.26 -4.78 25.27
CA ALA A 26 3.05 -4.03 25.59
C ALA A 26 3.20 -2.55 25.18
N CYS A 27 2.11 -1.96 24.68
CA CYS A 27 2.06 -0.54 24.36
C CYS A 27 2.15 0.32 25.64
N ASP A 28 2.98 1.37 25.62
CA ASP A 28 2.94 2.40 26.66
C ASP A 28 1.70 3.28 26.47
N ALA A 29 0.72 3.07 27.36
CA ALA A 29 -0.55 3.78 27.35
C ALA A 29 -0.41 5.30 27.53
N THR A 30 0.62 5.78 28.25
CA THR A 30 0.85 7.21 28.45
C THR A 30 1.28 7.87 27.14
N GLN A 31 2.23 7.26 26.45
CA GLN A 31 2.67 7.75 25.15
C GLN A 31 1.55 7.62 24.11
N LEU A 32 0.83 6.51 24.09
CA LEU A 32 -0.35 6.32 23.23
C LEU A 32 -1.38 7.45 23.40
N ASN A 33 -1.77 7.76 24.63
CA ASN A 33 -2.74 8.83 24.89
C ASN A 33 -2.21 10.20 24.48
N THR A 34 -0.92 10.45 24.68
CA THR A 34 -0.27 11.71 24.28
C THR A 34 -0.29 11.87 22.76
N CYS A 35 0.13 10.84 22.02
CA CYS A 35 0.17 10.88 20.56
C CYS A 35 -1.24 10.92 19.96
N GLN A 36 -2.19 10.16 20.52
CA GLN A 36 -3.60 10.24 20.12
C GLN A 36 -4.18 11.64 20.34
N SER A 37 -3.87 12.30 21.47
CA SER A 37 -4.32 13.65 21.76
C SER A 37 -3.75 14.67 20.75
N GLN A 38 -2.48 14.53 20.35
CA GLN A 38 -1.87 15.36 19.31
C GLN A 38 -2.57 15.16 17.96
N PHE A 39 -2.82 13.90 17.55
CA PHE A 39 -3.56 13.58 16.33
C PHE A 39 -4.96 14.19 16.32
N ASN A 40 -5.71 14.03 17.42
CA ASN A 40 -7.06 14.59 17.55
C ASN A 40 -7.02 16.12 17.48
N THR A 41 -6.08 16.76 18.17
CA THR A 41 -5.93 18.23 18.16
C THR A 41 -5.65 18.74 16.76
N LYS A 42 -4.74 18.09 16.03
CA LYS A 42 -4.35 18.48 14.67
C LYS A 42 -5.53 18.44 13.69
N LEU A 43 -6.43 17.48 13.84
CA LEU A 43 -7.60 17.32 12.98
C LEU A 43 -8.87 17.98 13.53
N ALA A 44 -8.79 18.64 14.69
CA ALA A 44 -9.92 19.18 15.43
C ALA A 44 -10.99 18.12 15.73
N PHE A 45 -10.56 16.94 16.14
CA PHE A 45 -11.43 15.87 16.64
C PHE A 45 -11.68 15.99 18.14
N ASP A 46 -12.75 15.34 18.60
CA ASP A 46 -13.05 15.21 20.02
C ASP A 46 -11.87 14.52 20.74
N ALA A 47 -11.42 15.12 21.84
CA ALA A 47 -10.24 14.66 22.57
C ALA A 47 -10.42 13.26 23.18
N SER A 48 -11.65 12.79 23.36
CA SER A 48 -11.94 11.46 23.88
C SER A 48 -11.71 10.33 22.88
N LEU A 49 -11.55 10.63 21.57
CA LEU A 49 -11.40 9.61 20.53
C LEU A 49 -10.04 8.87 20.63
N GLY A 50 -10.06 7.55 20.59
CA GLY A 50 -8.90 6.68 20.74
C GLY A 50 -9.29 5.20 20.74
N VAL A 51 -8.50 4.35 21.41
CA VAL A 51 -8.69 2.88 21.40
C VAL A 51 -10.07 2.45 21.90
N THR A 52 -10.57 3.04 22.99
CA THR A 52 -11.83 2.63 23.61
C THR A 52 -13.06 2.90 22.73
N ASN A 53 -13.00 3.95 21.92
CA ASN A 53 -14.06 4.43 21.02
C ASN A 53 -13.53 4.52 19.57
N TYR A 54 -12.77 3.51 19.15
CA TYR A 54 -12.11 3.47 17.85
C TYR A 54 -13.11 3.62 16.68
N GLN A 55 -14.35 3.15 16.85
CA GLN A 55 -15.39 3.31 15.82
C GLN A 55 -15.72 4.79 15.58
N SER A 56 -15.85 5.58 16.65
CA SER A 56 -16.06 7.03 16.55
C SER A 56 -14.83 7.74 16.00
N LEU A 57 -13.62 7.30 16.35
CA LEU A 57 -12.38 7.78 15.74
C LEU A 57 -12.36 7.52 14.23
N ARG A 58 -12.69 6.30 13.80
CA ARG A 58 -12.78 5.94 12.38
C ARG A 58 -13.81 6.80 11.65
N ILE A 59 -15.00 6.97 12.22
CA ILE A 59 -16.04 7.83 11.62
C ILE A 59 -15.54 9.26 11.46
N ALA A 60 -14.84 9.82 12.46
CA ALA A 60 -14.28 11.16 12.38
C ALA A 60 -13.23 11.29 11.25
N ILE A 61 -12.36 10.29 11.10
CA ILE A 61 -11.38 10.21 10.01
C ILE A 61 -12.08 10.08 8.65
N GLU A 62 -13.00 9.13 8.49
CA GLU A 62 -13.74 8.91 7.24
C GLU A 62 -14.60 10.13 6.87
N THR A 63 -15.10 10.89 7.85
CA THR A 63 -15.80 12.16 7.64
C THR A 63 -14.87 13.23 7.06
N LYS A 64 -13.58 13.25 7.40
CA LYS A 64 -12.60 14.13 6.74
C LYS A 64 -12.45 13.75 5.27
N PHE A 65 -12.43 12.46 4.94
CA PHE A 65 -12.36 12.01 3.54
C PHE A 65 -13.63 12.40 2.78
N ALA A 66 -14.78 12.30 3.43
CA ALA A 66 -16.08 12.60 2.85
C ALA A 66 -16.30 14.09 2.58
N ASN A 67 -15.95 14.96 3.53
CA ASN A 67 -16.20 16.40 3.46
C ASN A 67 -15.04 17.19 2.86
N GLY A 68 -13.81 16.75 3.09
CA GLY A 68 -12.59 17.42 2.64
C GLY A 68 -12.02 16.86 1.34
N ALA A 69 -12.57 15.76 0.81
CA ALA A 69 -12.06 15.06 -0.36
C ALA A 69 -10.53 14.84 -0.27
N THR A 70 -9.77 15.19 -1.33
CA THR A 70 -8.31 15.05 -1.31
C THR A 70 -7.64 15.86 -0.20
N ARG A 71 -8.16 17.07 0.08
CA ARG A 71 -7.59 17.91 1.16
C ARG A 71 -7.81 17.28 2.53
N GLY A 72 -8.97 16.69 2.76
CA GLY A 72 -9.27 15.98 4.00
C GLY A 72 -8.37 14.77 4.23
N ILE A 73 -8.04 14.03 3.17
CA ILE A 73 -7.03 12.97 3.25
C ILE A 73 -5.65 13.57 3.54
N LEU A 74 -5.24 14.62 2.82
CA LEU A 74 -3.93 15.24 3.01
C LEU A 74 -3.74 15.72 4.46
N ASP A 75 -4.71 16.43 5.01
CA ASP A 75 -4.68 16.88 6.41
C ASP A 75 -4.57 15.68 7.38
N THR A 76 -5.31 14.61 7.10
CA THR A 76 -5.25 13.36 7.88
C THR A 76 -3.87 12.71 7.80
N CYS A 77 -3.24 12.73 6.63
CA CYS A 77 -1.92 12.15 6.42
C CYS A 77 -0.81 12.97 7.06
N GLU A 78 -0.92 14.30 7.05
CA GLU A 78 -0.03 15.18 7.82
C GLU A 78 -0.14 14.90 9.32
N ALA A 79 -1.37 14.80 9.86
CA ALA A 79 -1.59 14.43 11.25
C ALA A 79 -1.08 13.02 11.58
N TYR A 80 -1.27 12.06 10.67
CA TYR A 80 -0.79 10.69 10.86
C TYR A 80 0.74 10.61 10.87
N LYS A 81 1.43 11.38 10.02
CA LYS A 81 2.89 11.50 10.06
C LYS A 81 3.38 12.02 11.42
N GLU A 82 2.75 13.08 11.94
CA GLU A 82 3.07 13.62 13.27
C GLU A 82 2.77 12.60 14.39
N TYR A 83 1.67 11.85 14.27
CA TYR A 83 1.34 10.76 15.18
C TYR A 83 2.42 9.68 15.20
N GLN A 84 2.91 9.24 14.04
CA GLN A 84 4.02 8.28 13.94
C GLN A 84 5.28 8.80 14.63
N GLN A 85 5.62 10.08 14.39
CA GLN A 85 6.81 10.73 14.94
C GLN A 85 6.76 10.98 16.46
N CYS A 86 5.57 10.96 17.06
CA CYS A 86 5.38 11.14 18.50
C CYS A 86 5.86 9.94 19.34
N TYR A 87 5.97 8.75 18.73
CA TYR A 87 6.40 7.54 19.41
C TYR A 87 7.93 7.39 19.45
N THR A 88 8.43 6.72 20.48
CA THR A 88 9.79 6.16 20.46
C THR A 88 9.80 4.87 19.62
N GLU A 89 10.96 4.52 19.03
CA GLU A 89 11.09 3.59 17.89
C GLU A 89 10.32 2.25 18.02
N GLU A 90 10.23 1.66 19.21
CA GLU A 90 9.54 0.38 19.41
C GLU A 90 8.05 0.52 19.75
N ASN A 91 7.65 1.68 20.28
CA ASN A 91 6.33 1.83 20.88
C ASN A 91 5.24 2.12 19.85
N PHE A 92 5.59 2.72 18.69
CA PHE A 92 4.63 2.88 17.59
C PHE A 92 4.09 1.53 17.12
N PHE A 93 5.00 0.57 16.89
CA PHE A 93 4.60 -0.76 16.43
C PHE A 93 3.66 -1.43 17.42
N SER A 94 4.01 -1.43 18.71
CA SER A 94 3.18 -1.99 19.78
C SER A 94 1.84 -1.27 19.98
N CYS A 95 1.76 0.03 19.73
CA CYS A 95 0.57 0.83 19.98
C CYS A 95 -0.36 1.01 18.77
N ALA A 96 0.15 0.95 17.55
CA ALA A 96 -0.60 1.32 16.34
C ALA A 96 -0.62 0.23 15.26
N GLN A 97 0.36 -0.68 15.21
CA GLN A 97 0.48 -1.68 14.13
C GLN A 97 0.31 -3.13 14.60
N ASN A 98 0.48 -3.42 15.90
CA ASN A 98 0.36 -4.75 16.47
C ASN A 98 -0.74 -4.82 17.55
N PRO A 99 -1.85 -5.54 17.32
CA PRO A 99 -2.94 -5.67 18.30
C PRO A 99 -2.49 -6.28 19.63
N PHE A 100 -1.43 -7.12 19.62
CA PHE A 100 -0.90 -7.74 20.82
C PHE A 100 -0.42 -6.70 21.84
N GLY A 101 0.22 -5.61 21.39
CA GLY A 101 0.72 -4.57 22.28
C GLY A 101 -0.40 -3.84 23.02
N LEU A 102 -1.55 -3.63 22.37
CA LEU A 102 -2.75 -3.08 23.01
C LEU A 102 -3.47 -4.09 23.90
N LEU A 103 -3.58 -5.35 23.49
CA LEU A 103 -4.20 -6.41 24.29
C LEU A 103 -3.50 -6.66 25.63
N THR A 104 -2.19 -6.40 25.67
CA THR A 104 -1.35 -6.54 26.87
C THR A 104 -1.20 -5.24 27.65
N ALA A 105 -1.62 -4.10 27.08
CA ALA A 105 -1.67 -2.81 27.76
C ALA A 105 -2.90 -2.67 28.66
N THR A 106 -2.85 -1.68 29.55
CA THR A 106 -3.99 -1.25 30.37
C THR A 106 -4.30 0.20 30.07
N ASN A 107 -5.59 0.56 30.04
CA ASN A 107 -6.00 1.95 29.93
C ASN A 107 -5.72 2.71 31.24
N ASN A 108 -5.93 4.03 31.25
CA ASN A 108 -5.73 4.89 32.43
C ASN A 108 -6.63 4.52 33.65
N GLY A 109 -7.59 3.61 33.47
CA GLY A 109 -8.42 3.03 34.52
C GLY A 109 -8.03 1.60 34.90
N ASN A 110 -6.81 1.15 34.58
CA ASN A 110 -6.30 -0.21 34.81
C ASN A 110 -7.15 -1.33 34.16
N THR A 111 -7.98 -0.99 33.18
CA THR A 111 -8.80 -1.96 32.45
C THR A 111 -8.09 -2.37 31.17
N LYS A 112 -8.07 -3.67 30.86
CA LYS A 112 -7.49 -4.18 29.62
C LYS A 112 -8.36 -3.80 28.43
N PHE A 113 -7.74 -3.47 27.30
CA PHE A 113 -8.45 -3.29 26.04
C PHE A 113 -9.04 -4.62 25.56
N SER A 114 -10.25 -4.57 25.00
CA SER A 114 -10.87 -5.75 24.40
C SER A 114 -10.17 -6.10 23.07
N ARG A 115 -10.31 -7.34 22.62
CA ARG A 115 -9.80 -7.76 21.29
C ARG A 115 -10.39 -6.93 20.16
N ASP A 116 -11.67 -6.61 20.25
CA ASP A 116 -12.36 -5.75 19.28
C ASP A 116 -11.77 -4.34 19.25
N GLN A 117 -11.55 -3.74 20.42
CA GLN A 117 -10.92 -2.42 20.53
C GLN A 117 -9.51 -2.40 19.95
N SER A 118 -8.67 -3.37 20.32
CA SER A 118 -7.28 -3.46 19.85
C SER A 118 -7.21 -3.70 18.34
N ASN A 119 -8.01 -4.64 17.82
CA ASN A 119 -8.02 -4.95 16.40
C ASN A 119 -8.57 -3.79 15.56
N GLY A 120 -9.70 -3.22 15.99
CA GLY A 120 -10.37 -2.13 15.30
C GLY A 120 -9.52 -0.86 15.24
N TYR A 121 -8.85 -0.53 16.35
CA TYR A 121 -7.92 0.60 16.42
C TYR A 121 -6.71 0.41 15.50
N VAL A 122 -6.04 -0.74 15.56
CA VAL A 122 -4.89 -1.05 14.68
C VAL A 122 -5.30 -1.04 13.20
N LYS A 123 -6.49 -1.56 12.88
CA LYS A 123 -7.03 -1.55 11.50
C LYS A 123 -7.10 -0.14 10.91
N ILE A 124 -7.43 0.89 11.71
CA ILE A 124 -7.49 2.30 11.26
C ILE A 124 -6.11 2.77 10.80
N TRP A 125 -5.07 2.57 11.60
CA TRP A 125 -3.74 3.07 11.26
C TRP A 125 -3.15 2.37 10.03
N ASN A 126 -3.39 1.06 9.90
CA ASN A 126 -2.97 0.30 8.72
C ASN A 126 -3.73 0.73 7.46
N GLN A 127 -5.00 1.10 7.61
CA GLN A 127 -5.75 1.74 6.52
C GLN A 127 -5.10 3.06 6.13
N LEU A 128 -4.70 3.88 7.10
CA LEU A 128 -4.00 5.14 6.85
C LEU A 128 -2.64 4.94 6.17
N ASP A 129 -1.89 3.87 6.44
CA ASP A 129 -0.67 3.55 5.69
C ASP A 129 -0.95 3.42 4.18
N PHE A 130 -2.05 2.77 3.79
CA PHE A 130 -2.47 2.72 2.40
C PHE A 130 -2.99 4.08 1.90
N VAL A 131 -3.91 4.71 2.64
CA VAL A 131 -4.55 5.97 2.23
C VAL A 131 -3.53 7.09 2.03
N CYS A 132 -2.53 7.17 2.90
CA CYS A 132 -1.46 8.17 2.84
C CYS A 132 -0.30 7.76 1.92
N GLY A 133 -0.21 6.48 1.59
CA GLY A 133 0.71 5.93 0.59
C GLY A 133 0.03 5.78 -0.78
N ALA A 134 0.07 4.55 -1.31
CA ALA A 134 -0.39 4.25 -2.67
C ALA A 134 -1.86 4.62 -2.96
N GLY A 135 -2.71 4.71 -1.93
CA GLY A 135 -4.12 5.07 -2.05
C GLY A 135 -4.36 6.56 -2.31
N PHE A 136 -3.44 7.45 -1.92
CA PHE A 136 -3.67 8.89 -1.98
C PHE A 136 -3.98 9.37 -3.40
N SER A 137 -3.09 9.07 -4.33
CA SER A 137 -3.21 9.54 -5.71
C SER A 137 -4.41 8.92 -6.41
N ILE A 138 -4.75 7.68 -6.11
CA ILE A 138 -5.92 6.97 -6.66
C ILE A 138 -7.21 7.67 -6.21
N PHE A 139 -7.32 7.98 -4.91
CA PHE A 139 -8.46 8.74 -4.38
C PHE A 139 -8.54 10.13 -5.03
N ALA A 140 -7.41 10.84 -5.08
CA ALA A 140 -7.34 12.20 -5.61
C ALA A 140 -7.78 12.29 -7.08
N ASN A 141 -7.51 11.27 -7.90
CA ASN A 141 -7.93 11.24 -9.30
C ASN A 141 -9.45 11.12 -9.49
N ALA A 142 -10.17 10.66 -8.46
CA ALA A 142 -11.61 10.44 -8.49
C ALA A 142 -12.29 11.06 -7.26
N GLU A 143 -11.73 12.16 -6.74
CA GLU A 143 -12.01 12.66 -5.39
C GLU A 143 -13.50 12.95 -5.15
N THR A 144 -14.21 13.51 -6.13
CA THR A 144 -15.65 13.80 -6.02
C THR A 144 -16.46 12.53 -5.80
N CYS A 145 -16.12 11.45 -6.50
CA CYS A 145 -16.86 10.21 -6.37
C CYS A 145 -16.40 9.42 -5.14
N ALA A 146 -15.08 9.35 -4.92
CA ALA A 146 -14.50 8.62 -3.81
C ALA A 146 -14.93 9.21 -2.44
N SER A 147 -14.97 10.55 -2.32
CA SER A 147 -15.50 11.22 -1.11
C SER A 147 -16.99 10.96 -0.89
N ASN A 148 -17.80 10.96 -1.95
CA ASN A 148 -19.23 10.66 -1.87
C ASN A 148 -19.54 9.23 -1.41
N ILE A 149 -18.64 8.27 -1.63
CA ILE A 149 -18.78 6.93 -1.05
C ILE A 149 -18.75 7.01 0.48
N PHE A 150 -17.86 7.81 1.06
CA PHE A 150 -17.81 8.00 2.52
C PHE A 150 -18.99 8.80 3.07
N ASN A 151 -19.66 9.62 2.26
CA ASN A 151 -20.92 10.27 2.66
C ASN A 151 -22.10 9.28 2.69
N ASN A 152 -22.15 8.33 1.75
CA ASN A 152 -23.38 7.56 1.49
C ASN A 152 -23.31 6.07 1.85
N GLN A 153 -22.11 5.51 1.96
CA GLN A 153 -21.91 4.05 2.06
C GLN A 153 -21.18 3.62 3.35
N THR A 154 -20.93 4.55 4.29
CA THR A 154 -20.30 4.23 5.59
C THR A 154 -21.07 3.17 6.36
N ALA A 155 -22.40 3.23 6.38
CA ALA A 155 -23.21 2.19 7.01
C ALA A 155 -22.97 0.79 6.42
N ALA A 156 -22.87 0.68 5.09
CA ALA A 156 -22.57 -0.58 4.42
C ALA A 156 -21.13 -1.05 4.69
N MET A 157 -20.16 -0.13 4.73
CA MET A 157 -18.78 -0.44 5.16
C MET A 157 -18.74 -0.96 6.60
N ARG A 158 -19.50 -0.36 7.52
CA ARG A 158 -19.61 -0.83 8.91
C ARG A 158 -20.27 -2.21 9.00
N GLN A 159 -21.27 -2.48 8.17
CA GLN A 159 -21.89 -3.81 8.12
C GLN A 159 -20.91 -4.87 7.65
N ILE A 160 -20.13 -4.60 6.59
CA ILE A 160 -19.09 -5.53 6.09
C ILE A 160 -18.08 -5.84 7.20
N ASP A 161 -17.62 -4.82 7.93
CA ASP A 161 -16.70 -5.01 9.05
C ASP A 161 -17.32 -5.86 10.18
N SER A 162 -18.57 -5.59 10.55
CA SER A 162 -19.30 -6.34 11.58
C SER A 162 -19.51 -7.80 11.19
N ASP A 163 -19.86 -8.08 9.93
CA ASP A 163 -20.05 -9.43 9.41
C ASP A 163 -18.71 -10.19 9.40
N PHE A 164 -17.64 -9.52 8.98
CA PHE A 164 -16.29 -10.08 9.03
C PHE A 164 -15.90 -10.47 10.45
N ASP A 165 -16.00 -9.56 11.41
CA ASP A 165 -15.60 -9.80 12.79
C ASP A 165 -16.45 -10.91 13.45
N THR A 166 -17.75 -10.94 13.14
CA THR A 166 -18.66 -11.98 13.64
C THR A 166 -18.30 -13.35 13.08
N ASN A 167 -18.13 -13.45 11.75
CA ASN A 167 -17.85 -14.72 11.09
C ASN A 167 -16.45 -15.26 11.43
N ALA A 168 -15.43 -14.40 11.44
CA ALA A 168 -14.06 -14.79 11.79
C ALA A 168 -13.92 -15.19 13.27
N LYS A 169 -14.83 -14.74 14.15
CA LYS A 169 -14.90 -15.17 15.54
C LYS A 169 -15.60 -16.52 15.70
N LEU A 170 -16.66 -16.77 14.93
CA LEU A 170 -17.42 -18.02 14.95
C LEU A 170 -16.64 -19.17 14.30
N ASP A 171 -15.90 -18.88 13.22
CA ASP A 171 -15.12 -19.85 12.46
C ASP A 171 -13.71 -19.31 12.15
N PRO A 172 -12.79 -19.40 13.11
CA PRO A 172 -11.43 -18.89 12.96
C PRO A 172 -10.61 -19.61 11.88
N GLU A 173 -10.97 -20.84 11.52
CA GLU A 173 -10.27 -21.60 10.47
C GLU A 173 -10.54 -21.01 9.08
N GLN A 174 -11.72 -20.42 8.89
CA GLN A 174 -12.10 -19.70 7.66
C GLN A 174 -11.81 -18.20 7.71
N ALA A 175 -11.09 -17.71 8.71
CA ALA A 175 -10.79 -16.29 8.87
C ALA A 175 -10.24 -15.64 7.58
N CYS A 176 -9.37 -16.35 6.84
CA CYS A 176 -8.82 -15.85 5.59
C CYS A 176 -9.87 -15.70 4.48
N ALA A 177 -10.82 -16.64 4.39
CA ALA A 177 -11.93 -16.54 3.45
C ALA A 177 -12.83 -15.34 3.79
N TYR A 178 -13.05 -15.07 5.08
CA TYR A 178 -13.82 -13.90 5.50
C TYR A 178 -13.11 -12.58 5.21
N VAL A 179 -11.78 -12.52 5.31
CA VAL A 179 -11.04 -11.32 4.89
C VAL A 179 -11.20 -11.09 3.38
N ASP A 180 -11.11 -12.14 2.57
CA ASP A 180 -11.32 -12.04 1.11
C ASP A 180 -12.73 -11.55 0.77
N ILE A 181 -13.73 -12.07 1.47
CA ILE A 181 -15.12 -11.65 1.32
C ILE A 181 -15.26 -10.17 1.66
N ALA A 182 -14.72 -9.72 2.79
CA ALA A 182 -14.78 -8.32 3.20
C ALA A 182 -14.12 -7.40 2.16
N ALA A 183 -12.89 -7.71 1.74
CA ALA A 183 -12.18 -6.91 0.74
C ALA A 183 -12.95 -6.85 -0.60
N ASN A 184 -13.53 -7.97 -1.04
CA ASN A 184 -14.35 -8.01 -2.26
C ASN A 184 -15.66 -7.23 -2.12
N LEU A 185 -16.30 -7.22 -0.95
CA LEU A 185 -17.49 -6.40 -0.72
C LEU A 185 -17.16 -4.90 -0.74
N TYR A 186 -16.00 -4.50 -0.21
CA TYR A 186 -15.50 -3.12 -0.38
C TYR A 186 -15.23 -2.80 -1.86
N PHE A 187 -14.62 -3.72 -2.61
CA PHE A 187 -14.45 -3.55 -4.07
C PHE A 187 -15.80 -3.29 -4.75
N GLN A 188 -16.81 -4.13 -4.49
CA GLN A 188 -18.13 -4.03 -5.10
C GLN A 188 -18.86 -2.75 -4.70
N LEU A 189 -18.75 -2.34 -3.44
CA LEU A 189 -19.35 -1.11 -2.92
C LEU A 189 -18.77 0.11 -3.63
N PHE A 190 -17.44 0.20 -3.74
CA PHE A 190 -16.76 1.30 -4.41
C PHE A 190 -16.97 1.28 -5.94
N TRP A 191 -17.00 0.09 -6.56
CA TRP A 191 -17.35 -0.09 -7.97
C TRP A 191 -18.78 0.37 -8.28
N THR A 192 -19.74 -0.03 -7.46
CA THR A 192 -21.16 0.28 -7.69
C THR A 192 -21.42 1.77 -7.59
N ALA A 193 -20.75 2.45 -6.65
CA ALA A 193 -20.89 3.88 -6.45
C ALA A 193 -20.23 4.71 -7.57
N CYS A 194 -19.04 4.31 -8.04
CA CYS A 194 -18.24 5.16 -8.95
C CYS A 194 -18.05 4.65 -10.37
N ARG A 195 -18.33 3.37 -10.64
CA ARG A 195 -18.10 2.70 -11.94
C ARG A 195 -16.69 2.93 -12.48
N ARG A 196 -15.71 2.99 -11.56
CA ARG A 196 -14.30 3.26 -11.83
C ARG A 196 -13.44 2.17 -11.21
N PRO A 197 -12.63 1.45 -11.99
CA PRO A 197 -11.84 0.33 -11.49
C PRO A 197 -10.76 0.80 -10.50
N GLU A 198 -10.22 2.01 -10.67
CA GLU A 198 -9.24 2.59 -9.74
C GLU A 198 -9.87 2.87 -8.36
N VAL A 199 -11.13 3.30 -8.32
CA VAL A 199 -11.87 3.55 -7.06
C VAL A 199 -12.28 2.23 -6.41
N ALA A 200 -12.68 1.22 -7.20
CA ALA A 200 -12.95 -0.12 -6.70
C ALA A 200 -11.70 -0.79 -6.11
N TYR A 201 -10.56 -0.67 -6.80
CA TYR A 201 -9.26 -1.09 -6.31
C TYR A 201 -8.90 -0.37 -5.01
N TRP A 202 -9.18 0.94 -4.92
CA TRP A 202 -8.94 1.71 -3.71
C TRP A 202 -9.73 1.16 -2.54
N GLY A 203 -11.04 0.94 -2.70
CA GLY A 203 -11.89 0.38 -1.64
C GLY A 203 -11.42 -0.99 -1.18
N CYS A 204 -11.06 -1.86 -2.14
CA CYS A 204 -10.54 -3.19 -1.83
C CYS A 204 -9.23 -3.12 -1.04
N ASN A 205 -8.29 -2.26 -1.43
CA ASN A 205 -7.01 -2.12 -0.74
C ASN A 205 -7.10 -1.39 0.60
N TYR A 206 -8.06 -0.49 0.74
CA TYR A 206 -8.41 0.11 2.01
C TYR A 206 -8.76 -1.00 3.02
N GLU A 207 -9.69 -1.89 2.66
CA GLU A 207 -10.07 -2.99 3.57
C GLU A 207 -8.94 -4.00 3.77
N ARG A 208 -8.29 -4.43 2.68
CA ARG A 208 -7.19 -5.41 2.68
C ARG A 208 -6.03 -4.97 3.56
N THR A 209 -5.61 -3.72 3.45
CA THR A 209 -4.44 -3.22 4.21
C THR A 209 -4.78 -3.12 5.70
N GLY A 210 -6.01 -2.71 6.02
CA GLY A 210 -6.51 -2.71 7.39
C GLY A 210 -6.45 -4.07 8.08
N THR A 211 -6.85 -5.13 7.37
CA THR A 211 -7.00 -6.49 7.91
C THR A 211 -5.74 -7.35 7.81
N ASN A 212 -4.83 -7.06 6.88
CA ASN A 212 -3.59 -7.83 6.65
C ASN A 212 -2.65 -7.95 7.86
N LEU A 213 -2.70 -7.01 8.81
CA LEU A 213 -1.88 -7.07 10.04
C LEU A 213 -2.61 -7.78 11.19
N LEU A 214 -3.94 -7.86 11.13
CA LEU A 214 -4.73 -8.66 12.05
C LEU A 214 -4.66 -10.15 11.68
N TYR A 215 -4.53 -10.45 10.39
CA TYR A 215 -4.49 -11.79 9.83
C TYR A 215 -3.33 -11.96 8.82
N PRO A 216 -2.06 -11.81 9.25
CA PRO A 216 -0.90 -11.89 8.35
C PRO A 216 -0.76 -13.23 7.63
N GLN A 217 -1.34 -14.32 8.17
CA GLN A 217 -1.41 -15.63 7.53
C GLN A 217 -2.30 -15.66 6.28
N CYS A 218 -3.23 -14.70 6.15
CA CYS A 218 -4.23 -14.67 5.09
C CYS A 218 -3.75 -13.95 3.82
N THR A 219 -2.50 -13.49 3.78
CA THR A 219 -2.01 -12.67 2.68
C THR A 219 -2.06 -13.39 1.34
N GLN A 220 -1.97 -14.72 1.28
CA GLN A 220 -1.91 -15.49 0.01
C GLN A 220 -3.25 -15.58 -0.75
N THR A 221 -4.40 -15.32 -0.10
CA THR A 221 -5.73 -15.54 -0.69
C THR A 221 -6.34 -14.27 -1.31
N MET A 222 -5.95 -13.08 -0.81
CA MET A 222 -6.58 -11.79 -1.15
C MET A 222 -6.22 -11.24 -2.54
N GLN A 223 -5.33 -11.93 -3.26
CA GLN A 223 -4.49 -11.30 -4.28
C GLN A 223 -5.04 -11.43 -5.70
N GLY A 224 -6.08 -12.25 -5.89
CA GLY A 224 -6.81 -12.36 -7.15
C GLY A 224 -8.09 -11.51 -7.26
N ARG A 225 -8.56 -10.89 -6.16
CA ARG A 225 -9.93 -10.32 -6.10
C ARG A 225 -10.02 -8.80 -6.03
N CYS A 226 -8.93 -8.10 -5.69
CA CYS A 226 -8.87 -6.63 -5.78
C CYS A 226 -8.51 -6.10 -7.18
N LEU A 227 -8.10 -6.97 -8.11
CA LEU A 227 -8.16 -6.67 -9.54
C LEU A 227 -9.62 -6.79 -10.01
N PRO A 228 -10.07 -6.01 -11.00
CA PRO A 228 -11.46 -6.03 -11.44
C PRO A 228 -11.84 -7.42 -11.98
N LEU A 229 -12.44 -8.24 -11.13
CA LEU A 229 -13.14 -9.47 -11.49
C LEU A 229 -14.50 -9.08 -12.07
N LEU A 230 -14.50 -8.73 -13.35
CA LEU A 230 -15.68 -8.75 -14.20
C LEU A 230 -15.97 -10.20 -14.63
N ALA A 231 -16.05 -11.13 -13.67
CA ALA A 231 -16.37 -12.53 -13.96
C ALA A 231 -16.72 -13.32 -12.68
N LEU A 232 -17.89 -13.06 -12.10
CA LEU A 232 -18.69 -14.13 -11.48
C LEU A 232 -20.06 -13.57 -11.14
N PHE A 233 -21.07 -13.89 -11.95
CA PHE A 233 -22.47 -14.17 -11.60
C PHE A 233 -23.28 -14.00 -12.88
N LEU A 234 -23.18 -15.00 -13.75
CA LEU A 234 -24.25 -15.67 -14.50
C LEU A 234 -23.54 -16.75 -15.35
N GLY A 235 -24.04 -17.97 -15.27
CA GLY A 235 -23.35 -19.15 -15.77
C GLY A 235 -23.08 -19.16 -17.27
N ILE A 236 -21.97 -19.80 -17.62
CA ILE A 236 -21.64 -20.47 -18.89
C ILE A 236 -21.70 -19.60 -20.17
N SER A 237 -20.52 -19.46 -20.79
CA SER A 237 -20.23 -18.95 -22.14
C SER A 237 -19.88 -17.45 -22.23
N GLY A 238 -18.58 -17.18 -22.40
CA GLY A 238 -18.07 -15.88 -22.87
C GLY A 238 -17.05 -15.26 -21.93
N VAL A 239 -15.76 -15.53 -22.18
CA VAL A 239 -14.66 -14.73 -21.64
C VAL A 239 -14.80 -13.32 -22.23
N GLN A 240 -15.36 -12.37 -21.48
CA GLN A 240 -15.29 -10.96 -21.85
C GLN A 240 -14.02 -10.36 -21.23
N SER A 241 -13.11 -10.00 -22.13
CA SER A 241 -11.77 -9.50 -21.89
C SER A 241 -11.76 -8.10 -21.28
N ALA A 242 -11.34 -7.98 -20.02
CA ALA A 242 -10.81 -6.71 -19.52
C ALA A 242 -9.47 -6.44 -20.23
N GLY A 243 -9.39 -5.39 -21.06
CA GLY A 243 -8.20 -5.01 -21.82
C GLY A 243 -8.36 -4.89 -23.35
N LEU A 244 -9.51 -5.28 -23.92
CA LEU A 244 -9.78 -5.12 -25.37
C LEU A 244 -10.61 -3.87 -25.72
N ASP A 245 -11.15 -3.15 -24.74
CA ASP A 245 -11.94 -1.91 -24.95
C ASP A 245 -11.07 -0.65 -24.77
N CYS A 246 -9.91 -0.66 -25.44
CA CYS A 246 -9.01 0.48 -25.52
C CYS A 246 -9.04 1.02 -26.95
N ASP A 247 -9.34 2.31 -27.12
CA ASP A 247 -9.13 3.00 -28.38
C ASP A 247 -7.63 3.24 -28.55
N SER A 248 -7.03 2.41 -29.40
CA SER A 248 -5.60 2.51 -29.72
C SER A 248 -5.23 3.88 -30.29
N THR A 249 -6.15 4.56 -30.99
CA THR A 249 -5.90 5.89 -31.56
C THR A 249 -5.65 6.92 -30.46
N THR A 250 -6.60 7.02 -29.51
CA THR A 250 -6.49 7.87 -28.34
C THR A 250 -5.21 7.54 -27.55
N TYR A 251 -4.92 6.26 -27.35
CA TYR A 251 -3.70 5.84 -26.65
C TYR A 251 -2.42 6.29 -27.36
N PHE A 252 -2.28 6.08 -28.67
CA PHE A 252 -1.10 6.48 -29.44
C PHE A 252 -0.89 8.00 -29.41
N GLU A 253 -1.97 8.79 -29.52
CA GLU A 253 -1.91 10.25 -29.43
C GLU A 253 -1.41 10.70 -28.05
N CYS A 254 -2.02 10.18 -26.98
CA CYS A 254 -1.64 10.54 -25.61
C CYS A 254 -0.21 10.09 -25.28
N GLN A 255 0.18 8.88 -25.68
CA GLN A 255 1.55 8.38 -25.50
C GLN A 255 2.56 9.22 -26.31
N GLY A 256 2.20 9.65 -27.52
CA GLY A 256 3.01 10.55 -28.34
C GLY A 256 3.27 11.88 -27.65
N GLU A 257 2.26 12.49 -27.03
CA GLU A 257 2.42 13.73 -26.27
C GLU A 257 3.24 13.54 -24.98
N LEU A 258 3.08 12.41 -24.28
CA LEU A 258 3.95 12.05 -23.15
C LEU A 258 5.41 11.96 -23.59
N ASN A 259 5.67 11.22 -24.67
CA ASN A 259 7.00 11.03 -25.24
C ASN A 259 7.62 12.37 -25.64
N LYS A 260 6.87 13.23 -26.32
CA LYS A 260 7.30 14.58 -26.71
C LYS A 260 7.68 15.45 -25.52
N LYS A 261 6.88 15.43 -24.44
CA LYS A 261 7.16 16.20 -23.21
C LYS A 261 8.42 15.72 -22.49
N LEU A 262 8.70 14.42 -22.55
CA LEU A 262 9.87 13.79 -21.94
C LEU A 262 11.07 13.69 -22.88
N GLY A 263 10.94 14.08 -24.16
CA GLY A 263 12.01 13.97 -25.15
C GLY A 263 12.35 12.53 -25.53
N ILE A 264 11.38 11.61 -25.43
CA ILE A 264 11.54 10.19 -25.74
C ILE A 264 11.20 9.97 -27.22
N ALA A 265 12.12 9.36 -27.95
CA ALA A 265 11.98 9.16 -29.40
C ALA A 265 11.20 7.88 -29.78
N ASP A 266 11.11 6.90 -28.89
CA ASP A 266 10.46 5.61 -29.18
C ASP A 266 8.93 5.76 -29.19
N PRO A 267 8.26 5.59 -30.35
CA PRO A 267 6.80 5.71 -30.45
C PRO A 267 6.05 4.54 -29.82
N GLN A 268 6.72 3.40 -29.56
CA GLN A 268 6.10 2.18 -29.03
C GLN A 268 6.90 1.62 -27.85
N PRO A 269 6.99 2.37 -26.74
CA PRO A 269 7.88 2.05 -25.63
C PRO A 269 7.56 0.75 -24.90
N TRP A 270 6.39 0.15 -25.10
CA TRP A 270 6.03 -1.16 -24.54
C TRP A 270 6.75 -2.33 -25.21
N PHE A 271 7.36 -2.16 -26.39
CA PHE A 271 8.24 -3.19 -26.95
C PHE A 271 9.60 -3.23 -26.27
N ASN A 272 10.05 -2.10 -25.73
CA ASN A 272 11.33 -1.96 -25.03
C ASN A 272 11.15 -1.15 -23.72
N PRO A 273 10.41 -1.69 -22.74
CA PRO A 273 10.04 -0.93 -21.53
C PRO A 273 11.25 -0.54 -20.69
N ASP A 274 12.35 -1.29 -20.76
CA ASP A 274 13.60 -0.94 -20.08
C ASP A 274 14.24 0.33 -20.64
N VAL A 275 14.18 0.54 -21.96
CA VAL A 275 14.69 1.76 -22.61
C VAL A 275 13.84 2.95 -22.20
N PHE A 276 12.51 2.81 -22.28
CA PHE A 276 11.58 3.84 -21.86
C PHE A 276 11.76 4.21 -20.39
N ARG A 277 11.88 3.21 -19.51
CA ARG A 277 12.17 3.39 -18.08
C ARG A 277 13.45 4.19 -17.86
N LYS A 278 14.55 3.83 -18.53
CA LYS A 278 15.82 4.55 -18.41
C LYS A 278 15.67 6.02 -18.77
N GLU A 279 14.93 6.35 -19.84
CA GLU A 279 14.68 7.75 -20.20
C GLU A 279 13.84 8.49 -19.15
N VAL A 280 12.85 7.83 -18.53
CA VAL A 280 12.08 8.41 -17.42
C VAL A 280 12.96 8.60 -16.19
N GLU A 281 13.73 7.58 -15.79
CA GLU A 281 14.56 7.61 -14.58
C GLU A 281 15.75 8.60 -14.70
N LYS A 282 16.20 8.96 -15.91
CA LYS A 282 17.17 10.07 -16.13
C LYS A 282 16.67 11.41 -15.58
N PHE A 283 15.35 11.63 -15.54
CA PHE A 283 14.80 12.84 -14.91
C PHE A 283 14.94 12.80 -13.39
N TYR A 284 14.89 11.61 -12.77
CA TYR A 284 15.17 11.44 -11.33
C TYR A 284 16.66 11.60 -11.03
N GLN A 285 17.54 11.31 -12.00
CA GLN A 285 18.99 11.45 -11.84
C GLN A 285 19.44 12.91 -11.83
N ASN A 286 19.15 13.65 -12.91
CA ASN A 286 20.01 14.78 -13.30
C ASN A 286 19.37 16.17 -13.17
N GLN A 287 18.10 16.25 -12.77
CA GLN A 287 17.34 17.52 -12.77
C GLN A 287 16.75 17.87 -11.40
N GLY A 288 17.19 17.19 -10.34
CA GLY A 288 16.72 17.42 -8.97
C GLY A 288 15.18 17.44 -8.88
N PRO A 289 14.60 18.36 -8.09
CA PRO A 289 13.15 18.44 -7.95
C PRO A 289 12.41 18.83 -9.24
N ASP A 290 13.07 19.50 -10.19
CA ASP A 290 12.45 19.89 -11.45
C ASP A 290 12.31 18.70 -12.41
N GLY A 291 13.22 17.74 -12.33
CA GLY A 291 13.16 16.50 -13.11
C GLY A 291 11.94 15.66 -12.77
N ILE A 292 11.77 15.32 -11.48
CA ILE A 292 10.61 14.56 -11.02
C ILE A 292 9.31 15.34 -11.28
N ARG A 293 9.28 16.66 -11.06
CA ARG A 293 8.10 17.50 -11.38
C ARG A 293 7.77 17.48 -12.87
N LYS A 294 8.78 17.45 -13.75
CA LYS A 294 8.56 17.34 -15.20
C LYS A 294 7.95 15.99 -15.57
N VAL A 295 8.45 14.88 -15.02
CA VAL A 295 7.83 13.55 -15.19
C VAL A 295 6.39 13.57 -14.72
N CYS A 296 6.14 14.09 -13.52
CA CYS A 296 4.81 14.10 -12.93
C CYS A 296 3.83 15.00 -13.66
N LYS A 297 4.29 16.15 -14.18
CA LYS A 297 3.47 17.00 -15.05
C LYS A 297 3.09 16.27 -16.33
N ALA A 298 4.07 15.67 -17.03
CA ALA A 298 3.83 14.96 -18.27
C ALA A 298 2.92 13.73 -18.06
N PHE A 299 3.13 12.98 -16.98
CA PHE A 299 2.30 11.85 -16.61
C PHE A 299 0.86 12.25 -16.26
N ARG A 300 0.66 13.35 -15.54
CA ARG A 300 -0.68 13.89 -15.26
C ARG A 300 -1.40 14.29 -16.55
N GLU A 301 -0.69 14.95 -17.47
CA GLU A 301 -1.24 15.36 -18.77
C GLU A 301 -1.57 14.14 -19.64
N PHE A 302 -0.75 13.09 -19.61
CA PHE A 302 -1.06 11.80 -20.23
C PHE A 302 -2.37 11.21 -19.68
N LYS A 303 -2.53 11.16 -18.34
CA LYS A 303 -3.75 10.67 -17.71
C LYS A 303 -4.99 11.49 -18.09
N ILE A 304 -4.87 12.81 -18.15
CA ILE A 304 -5.95 13.70 -18.56
C ILE A 304 -6.32 13.44 -20.02
N CYS A 305 -5.34 13.28 -20.90
CA CYS A 305 -5.55 12.95 -22.32
C CYS A 305 -6.29 11.62 -22.48
N MET A 306 -5.88 10.58 -21.73
CA MET A 306 -6.51 9.26 -21.76
C MET A 306 -7.93 9.26 -21.17
N GLY A 307 -8.22 10.15 -20.22
CA GLY A 307 -9.52 10.27 -19.60
C GLY A 307 -10.05 8.94 -19.04
N ALA A 308 -11.28 8.59 -19.42
CA ALA A 308 -11.92 7.34 -18.99
C ALA A 308 -11.23 6.08 -19.53
N GLN A 309 -10.47 6.18 -20.61
CA GLN A 309 -9.79 5.03 -21.23
C GLN A 309 -8.48 4.67 -20.55
N TYR A 310 -7.96 5.50 -19.63
CA TYR A 310 -6.71 5.22 -18.95
C TYR A 310 -6.72 3.82 -18.31
N ALA A 311 -7.80 3.47 -17.61
CA ALA A 311 -7.88 2.21 -16.88
C ALA A 311 -8.05 0.98 -17.77
N SER A 312 -8.68 1.09 -18.94
CA SER A 312 -8.80 -0.02 -19.89
C SER A 312 -7.53 -0.22 -20.71
N CYS A 313 -6.86 0.87 -21.09
CA CYS A 313 -5.64 0.86 -21.90
C CYS A 313 -4.37 0.55 -21.09
N MET A 314 -4.25 1.03 -19.84
CA MET A 314 -3.05 0.81 -19.03
C MET A 314 -3.10 -0.52 -18.26
N THR A 315 -3.30 -1.61 -19.00
CA THR A 315 -3.34 -2.97 -18.47
C THR A 315 -2.35 -3.87 -19.22
N PRO A 316 -1.72 -4.86 -18.55
CA PRO A 316 -0.80 -5.78 -19.24
C PRO A 316 -1.51 -6.57 -20.36
N VAL A 317 -2.81 -6.84 -20.20
CA VAL A 317 -3.65 -7.52 -21.19
C VAL A 317 -3.75 -6.72 -22.48
N HIS A 318 -3.95 -5.40 -22.40
CA HIS A 318 -3.97 -4.54 -23.58
C HIS A 318 -2.65 -4.63 -24.35
N PHE A 319 -1.51 -4.46 -23.68
CA PHE A 319 -0.20 -4.50 -24.35
C PHE A 319 0.14 -5.87 -24.94
N ALA A 320 -0.26 -6.95 -24.26
CA ALA A 320 -0.13 -8.30 -24.82
C ALA A 320 -1.00 -8.48 -26.09
N SER A 321 -2.19 -7.87 -26.13
CA SER A 321 -3.07 -7.93 -27.32
C SER A 321 -2.49 -7.21 -28.54
N VAL A 322 -1.65 -6.19 -28.34
CA VAL A 322 -0.89 -5.49 -29.40
C VAL A 322 0.53 -6.04 -29.57
N SER A 323 0.72 -7.32 -29.24
CA SER A 323 1.93 -8.11 -29.51
C SER A 323 3.16 -7.82 -28.64
N ALA A 324 3.01 -7.09 -27.52
CA ALA A 324 4.06 -7.09 -26.50
C ALA A 324 4.18 -8.48 -25.87
N THR A 325 5.39 -8.91 -25.50
CA THR A 325 5.53 -10.12 -24.67
C THR A 325 4.87 -9.88 -23.31
N PRO A 326 4.38 -10.92 -22.62
CA PRO A 326 3.81 -10.77 -21.28
C PRO A 326 4.76 -10.06 -20.31
N LEU A 327 6.05 -10.42 -20.33
CA LEU A 327 7.08 -9.75 -19.53
C LEU A 327 7.14 -8.25 -19.83
N ASN A 328 7.23 -7.87 -21.11
CA ASN A 328 7.33 -6.46 -21.49
C ASN A 328 6.06 -5.67 -21.14
N ALA A 329 4.88 -6.29 -21.31
CA ALA A 329 3.60 -5.69 -20.94
C ALA A 329 3.53 -5.37 -19.44
N TYR A 330 3.93 -6.33 -18.58
CA TYR A 330 3.99 -6.10 -17.13
C TYR A 330 5.05 -5.07 -16.74
N GLN A 331 6.23 -5.09 -17.36
CA GLN A 331 7.28 -4.10 -17.10
C GLN A 331 6.85 -2.68 -17.47
N PHE A 332 6.17 -2.53 -18.61
CA PHE A 332 5.66 -1.25 -19.09
C PHE A 332 4.59 -0.70 -18.14
N VAL A 333 3.56 -1.49 -17.82
CA VAL A 333 2.52 -1.07 -16.86
C VAL A 333 3.10 -0.84 -15.46
N GLY A 334 4.08 -1.65 -15.05
CA GLY A 334 4.78 -1.52 -13.77
C GLY A 334 5.45 -0.17 -13.61
N LEU A 335 6.07 0.36 -14.67
CA LEU A 335 6.62 1.71 -14.67
C LEU A 335 5.54 2.79 -14.48
N PHE A 336 4.38 2.66 -15.11
CA PHE A 336 3.29 3.62 -14.93
C PHE A 336 2.71 3.57 -13.51
N ASN A 337 2.61 2.38 -12.92
CA ASN A 337 2.23 2.23 -11.52
C ASN A 337 3.27 2.87 -10.59
N GLN A 338 4.55 2.71 -10.89
CA GLN A 338 5.60 3.43 -10.17
C GLN A 338 5.47 4.95 -10.34
N MET A 339 5.17 5.46 -11.53
CA MET A 339 4.90 6.89 -11.73
C MET A 339 3.69 7.38 -10.92
N HIS A 340 2.63 6.58 -10.74
CA HIS A 340 1.52 6.92 -9.82
C HIS A 340 1.97 7.08 -8.38
N PHE A 341 2.92 6.26 -7.93
CA PHE A 341 3.52 6.40 -6.60
C PHE A 341 4.43 7.63 -6.53
N VAL A 342 5.43 7.71 -7.42
CA VAL A 342 6.43 8.79 -7.51
C VAL A 342 5.76 10.17 -7.59
N CYS A 343 4.69 10.29 -8.37
CA CYS A 343 3.96 11.55 -8.58
C CYS A 343 2.77 11.75 -7.66
N GLY A 344 2.48 10.75 -6.83
CA GLY A 344 1.48 10.78 -5.78
C GLY A 344 2.15 10.90 -4.41
N ALA A 345 1.95 9.89 -3.57
CA ALA A 345 2.46 9.89 -2.20
C ALA A 345 3.99 9.91 -2.09
N GLY A 346 4.71 9.42 -3.10
CA GLY A 346 6.17 9.46 -3.13
C GLY A 346 6.74 10.86 -3.40
N LEU A 347 5.96 11.79 -3.96
CA LEU A 347 6.52 13.05 -4.46
C LEU A 347 7.07 13.91 -3.33
N GLN A 348 6.29 14.09 -2.25
CA GLN A 348 6.70 14.95 -1.15
C GLN A 348 7.94 14.39 -0.44
N THR A 349 7.99 13.07 -0.24
CA THR A 349 9.13 12.39 0.36
C THR A 349 10.38 12.55 -0.49
N TYR A 350 10.23 12.45 -1.81
CA TYR A 350 11.32 12.67 -2.75
C TYR A 350 11.87 14.10 -2.67
N LEU A 351 10.98 15.09 -2.77
CA LEU A 351 11.36 16.51 -2.71
C LEU A 351 11.98 16.90 -1.35
N SER A 352 11.57 16.26 -0.26
CA SER A 352 12.12 16.53 1.07
C SER A 352 13.55 15.98 1.26
N ASN A 353 13.98 15.04 0.40
CA ASN A 353 15.29 14.39 0.46
C ASN A 353 16.04 14.48 -0.89
N GLU A 354 15.75 15.50 -1.69
CA GLU A 354 16.08 15.54 -3.12
C GLU A 354 17.57 15.36 -3.44
N ALA A 355 18.45 15.94 -2.61
CA ALA A 355 19.88 15.96 -2.85
C ALA A 355 20.45 14.54 -2.87
N CYS A 356 20.14 13.74 -1.85
CA CYS A 356 20.61 12.36 -1.80
C CYS A 356 19.83 11.45 -2.76
N MET A 357 18.50 11.65 -2.88
CA MET A 357 17.68 10.77 -3.70
C MET A 357 18.05 10.88 -5.19
N SER A 358 18.33 12.08 -5.69
CA SER A 358 18.77 12.28 -7.07
C SER A 358 20.12 11.60 -7.34
N THR A 359 21.05 11.68 -6.38
CA THR A 359 22.36 11.02 -6.50
C THR A 359 22.29 9.50 -6.43
N THR A 360 21.35 8.93 -5.65
CA THR A 360 21.15 7.47 -5.56
C THR A 360 20.85 6.86 -6.93
N TRP A 361 20.12 7.60 -7.78
CA TRP A 361 19.79 7.15 -9.14
C TRP A 361 20.97 7.15 -10.11
N GLN A 362 22.10 7.77 -9.73
CA GLN A 362 23.28 7.92 -10.58
C GLN A 362 24.35 6.88 -10.26
N GLY A 363 25.32 6.75 -11.18
CA GLY A 363 26.53 5.96 -10.98
C GLY A 363 26.27 4.52 -10.55
N HIS A 364 27.09 4.04 -9.62
CA HIS A 364 27.06 2.65 -9.17
C HIS A 364 25.72 2.23 -8.55
N SER A 365 25.09 3.10 -7.75
CA SER A 365 23.81 2.79 -7.10
C SER A 365 22.66 2.73 -8.11
N GLY A 366 22.63 3.62 -9.09
CA GLY A 366 21.69 3.54 -10.20
C GLY A 366 21.81 2.24 -11.01
N GLU A 367 23.05 1.83 -11.30
CA GLU A 367 23.35 0.55 -11.96
C GLU A 367 22.90 -0.64 -11.10
N LYS A 368 23.16 -0.60 -9.79
CA LYS A 368 22.79 -1.66 -8.86
C LYS A 368 21.27 -1.82 -8.73
N MET A 369 20.54 -0.71 -8.64
CA MET A 369 19.06 -0.72 -8.65
C MET A 369 18.51 -1.27 -9.97
N THR A 370 19.09 -0.87 -11.10
CA THR A 370 18.72 -1.44 -12.41
C THR A 370 18.93 -2.95 -12.42
N GLN A 371 20.08 -3.43 -11.92
CA GLN A 371 20.38 -4.85 -11.85
C GLN A 371 19.41 -5.59 -10.93
N CYS A 372 19.12 -5.06 -9.74
CA CYS A 372 18.19 -5.70 -8.81
C CYS A 372 16.78 -5.85 -9.37
N ARG A 373 16.31 -4.84 -10.11
CA ARG A 373 15.04 -4.94 -10.84
C ARG A 373 15.11 -6.00 -11.94
N LEU A 374 16.14 -5.98 -12.77
CA LEU A 374 16.27 -6.93 -13.88
C LEU A 374 16.41 -8.38 -13.39
N ASP A 375 17.14 -8.60 -12.30
CA ASP A 375 17.29 -9.91 -11.67
C ASP A 375 15.94 -10.41 -11.17
N TYR A 376 15.17 -9.54 -10.49
CA TYR A 376 13.81 -9.87 -10.08
C TYR A 376 12.91 -10.18 -11.26
N GLU A 377 12.79 -9.25 -12.21
CA GLU A 377 11.85 -9.35 -13.35
C GLU A 377 12.15 -10.57 -14.22
N LYS A 378 13.42 -10.86 -14.53
CA LYS A 378 13.80 -12.02 -15.36
C LYS A 378 13.71 -13.33 -14.60
N THR A 379 14.15 -13.38 -13.34
CA THR A 379 14.15 -14.63 -12.58
C THR A 379 12.74 -15.04 -12.20
N SER A 380 11.90 -14.08 -11.81
CA SER A 380 10.47 -14.34 -11.53
C SER A 380 9.65 -14.63 -12.79
N ASP A 381 10.13 -14.25 -13.97
CA ASP A 381 9.53 -14.66 -15.26
C ASP A 381 9.68 -16.17 -15.51
N ILE A 382 10.83 -16.73 -15.13
CA ILE A 382 11.16 -18.14 -15.28
C ILE A 382 10.62 -18.96 -14.10
N TYR A 383 10.79 -18.47 -12.88
CA TYR A 383 10.46 -19.13 -11.61
C TYR A 383 9.37 -18.35 -10.86
N ALA A 384 8.16 -18.35 -11.41
CA ALA A 384 7.02 -17.61 -10.87
C ALA A 384 6.61 -18.05 -9.45
N ASP A 385 6.88 -19.31 -9.09
CA ASP A 385 6.67 -19.88 -7.75
C ASP A 385 7.58 -19.25 -6.69
N GLN A 386 8.77 -18.80 -7.10
CA GLN A 386 9.74 -18.10 -6.24
C GLN A 386 9.58 -16.58 -6.27
N ALA A 387 8.64 -16.04 -7.03
CA ALA A 387 8.49 -14.60 -7.24
C ALA A 387 8.40 -13.82 -5.93
N CYS A 388 7.72 -14.34 -4.90
CA CYS A 388 7.58 -13.64 -3.63
C CYS A 388 8.84 -13.70 -2.75
N THR A 389 9.62 -14.78 -2.85
CA THR A 389 10.94 -14.85 -2.22
C THR A 389 11.91 -13.87 -2.90
N LEU A 390 11.85 -13.77 -4.24
CA LEU A 390 12.65 -12.83 -5.02
C LEU A 390 12.21 -11.37 -4.78
N ALA A 391 10.93 -11.13 -4.51
CA ALA A 391 10.39 -9.81 -4.23
C ALA A 391 11.06 -9.16 -3.00
N ASN A 392 11.27 -9.92 -1.92
CA ASN A 392 11.96 -9.39 -0.74
C ASN A 392 13.42 -9.00 -1.04
N LYS A 393 14.13 -9.79 -1.86
CA LYS A 393 15.50 -9.43 -2.30
C LYS A 393 15.52 -8.14 -3.12
N TYR A 394 14.51 -7.95 -3.97
CA TYR A 394 14.35 -6.75 -4.77
C TYR A 394 14.07 -5.52 -3.92
N LEU A 395 13.15 -5.61 -2.95
CA LEU A 395 12.87 -4.53 -1.99
C LEU A 395 14.13 -4.13 -1.21
N ILE A 396 14.76 -5.11 -0.55
CA ILE A 396 15.96 -4.88 0.28
C ILE A 396 17.08 -4.24 -0.53
N CYS A 397 17.25 -4.64 -1.80
CA CYS A 397 18.26 -4.02 -2.64
C CYS A 397 18.00 -2.52 -2.86
N PHE A 398 16.76 -2.13 -3.19
CA PHE A 398 16.43 -0.71 -3.37
C PHE A 398 16.58 0.07 -2.07
N GLU A 399 16.07 -0.47 -0.97
CA GLU A 399 16.25 0.13 0.35
C GLU A 399 17.73 0.35 0.68
N THR A 400 18.58 -0.64 0.40
CA THR A 400 20.02 -0.58 0.67
C THR A 400 20.71 0.53 -0.12
N GLU A 401 20.39 0.69 -1.41
CA GLU A 401 21.01 1.75 -2.22
C GLU A 401 20.59 3.15 -1.75
N PHE A 402 19.33 3.32 -1.35
CA PHE A 402 18.87 4.59 -0.77
C PHE A 402 19.41 4.82 0.64
N LYS A 403 19.56 3.77 1.45
CA LYS A 403 20.21 3.84 2.75
C LYS A 403 21.68 4.29 2.62
N ASN A 404 22.42 3.69 1.70
CA ASN A 404 23.85 3.97 1.52
C ASN A 404 24.09 5.41 1.07
N ASN A 405 23.23 5.97 0.21
CA ASN A 405 23.42 7.31 -0.34
C ASN A 405 22.73 8.42 0.45
N CYS A 406 21.59 8.13 1.08
CA CYS A 406 20.86 9.09 1.92
C CYS A 406 21.26 9.00 3.41
N GLY A 407 22.01 7.99 3.80
CA GLY A 407 22.42 7.74 5.18
C GLY A 407 21.41 6.91 5.98
N ASP A 408 21.91 6.26 7.03
CA ASP A 408 21.15 5.29 7.83
C ASP A 408 19.87 5.85 8.47
N LYS A 409 19.84 7.16 8.72
CA LYS A 409 18.70 7.85 9.36
C LYS A 409 17.61 8.30 8.37
N SER A 410 17.83 8.11 7.07
CA SER A 410 16.90 8.55 6.02
C SER A 410 15.82 7.50 5.78
N ASN A 411 15.02 7.24 6.81
CA ASN A 411 13.97 6.22 6.81
C ASN A 411 12.90 6.52 5.77
N ASP A 412 12.61 7.81 5.56
CA ASP A 412 11.71 8.32 4.53
C ASP A 412 12.20 7.94 3.11
N ALA A 413 13.51 8.06 2.84
CA ALA A 413 14.09 7.71 1.53
C ALA A 413 14.14 6.19 1.32
N GLN A 414 14.44 5.42 2.36
CA GLN A 414 14.42 3.95 2.33
C GLN A 414 12.99 3.43 2.09
N PHE A 415 12.01 3.95 2.83
CA PHE A 415 10.60 3.60 2.64
C PHE A 415 10.12 3.97 1.24
N TRP A 416 10.50 5.15 0.73
CA TRP A 416 10.19 5.54 -0.63
C TRP A 416 10.74 4.55 -1.66
N ALA A 417 11.99 4.11 -1.49
CA ALA A 417 12.63 3.14 -2.38
C ALA A 417 11.95 1.77 -2.34
N CYS A 418 11.57 1.35 -1.14
CA CYS A 418 10.79 0.13 -0.96
C CYS A 418 9.45 0.24 -1.69
N GLU A 419 8.68 1.30 -1.47
CA GLU A 419 7.35 1.46 -2.08
C GLU A 419 7.44 1.56 -3.61
N TYR A 420 8.46 2.23 -4.13
CA TYR A 420 8.77 2.25 -5.56
C TYR A 420 8.96 0.84 -6.13
N SER A 421 9.72 -0.01 -5.44
CA SER A 421 9.93 -1.40 -5.86
C SER A 421 8.72 -2.30 -5.63
N ARG A 422 8.02 -2.08 -4.52
CA ARG A 422 6.82 -2.82 -4.13
C ARG A 422 5.75 -2.67 -5.20
N VAL A 423 5.48 -1.45 -5.65
CA VAL A 423 4.46 -1.21 -6.69
C VAL A 423 4.76 -1.97 -8.00
N ASN A 424 6.04 -2.13 -8.36
CA ASN A 424 6.43 -2.97 -9.50
C ASN A 424 6.12 -4.45 -9.26
N ILE A 425 6.50 -4.99 -8.09
CA ILE A 425 6.17 -6.37 -7.68
C ILE A 425 4.67 -6.62 -7.79
N PHE A 426 3.84 -5.74 -7.19
CA PHE A 426 2.39 -5.90 -7.16
C PHE A 426 1.73 -5.82 -8.54
N THR A 427 2.39 -5.20 -9.53
CA THR A 427 1.85 -5.11 -10.89
C THR A 427 1.78 -6.47 -11.56
N ARG A 428 2.74 -7.36 -11.27
CA ARG A 428 2.82 -8.69 -11.88
C ARG A 428 2.46 -9.80 -10.91
N PHE A 429 2.94 -9.68 -9.67
CA PHE A 429 2.74 -10.63 -8.60
C PHE A 429 2.05 -9.94 -7.43
N PRO A 430 0.75 -9.57 -7.59
CA PRO A 430 -0.03 -9.05 -6.46
C PRO A 430 -0.04 -10.05 -5.32
N GLN A 431 0.30 -11.34 -5.60
CA GLN A 431 0.38 -12.39 -4.62
C GLN A 431 1.52 -12.32 -3.59
N CYS A 432 2.41 -11.34 -3.74
CA CYS A 432 3.52 -11.22 -2.82
C CYS A 432 3.16 -10.31 -1.64
N ALA A 433 3.28 -10.83 -0.42
CA ALA A 433 3.14 -10.09 0.83
C ALA A 433 4.34 -9.16 1.11
N ALA A 434 4.94 -8.61 0.05
CA ALA A 434 6.06 -7.70 0.10
C ALA A 434 5.61 -6.41 0.82
N ARG A 435 6.26 -6.05 1.93
CA ARG A 435 5.90 -4.94 2.80
C ARG A 435 7.05 -3.97 2.89
N CYS A 436 6.72 -2.69 2.90
CA CYS A 436 7.65 -1.62 3.23
C CYS A 436 7.36 -1.19 4.64
N VAL A 437 8.34 -1.40 5.51
CA VAL A 437 8.31 -0.89 6.88
C VAL A 437 9.27 0.28 6.90
N LEU A 438 8.91 1.41 7.50
CA LEU A 438 9.90 2.45 7.80
C LEU A 438 11.02 1.79 8.62
N PRO A 439 12.26 1.67 8.11
CA PRO A 439 13.31 1.05 8.89
C PRO A 439 13.55 1.92 10.12
N TYR A 440 13.36 1.38 11.32
CA TYR A 440 13.74 2.07 12.54
C TYR A 440 15.27 2.04 12.68
N ASN A 441 15.82 3.05 13.35
CA ASN A 441 17.25 3.24 13.53
C ASN A 441 17.81 2.23 14.54
N GLY A 442 17.93 0.96 14.16
CA GLY A 442 18.61 -0.01 15.03
C GLY A 442 18.40 -1.47 14.66
N GLY A 443 19.42 -2.08 14.07
CA GLY A 443 19.59 -3.53 14.08
C GLY A 443 19.41 -4.20 12.73
N ILE A 444 20.53 -4.66 12.18
CA ILE A 444 20.65 -5.59 11.05
C ILE A 444 19.74 -6.80 11.29
N ILE A 445 18.87 -7.12 10.33
CA ILE A 445 18.28 -8.47 10.23
C ILE A 445 18.96 -9.15 9.04
N GLY A 446 19.88 -10.06 9.37
CA GLY A 446 20.34 -11.13 8.50
C GLY A 446 19.57 -12.41 8.74
#